data_AF-A0A2Y8ZY15-F1
#
_entry.id   AF-A0A2Y8ZY15-F1
#
_cell.length_a   1.000
_cell.length_b   1.000
_cell.length_c   1.000
_cell.angle_alpha   90.00
_cell.angle_beta   90.00
_cell.angle_gamma   90.00
#
_symmetry.space_group_name_H-M   'P 1'
#
loop_
_entity.id
_entity.type
_entity.pdbx_description
1 polymer ?
#
loop_
_entity_poly.entity_id
_entity_poly.type
_entity_poly.pdbx_seq_one_letter_code
_entity_poly.pdbx_strand_id
1 'polypeptide(L)'
;MAGRGRRARWVSVGAAAVGVLTASCAGDAAVPAAAEVAALLGDAHDARATPDELCDLATTDLSCRSSLGTAPRAPEVAPTLTCTGPFDAPEGYVDGTLARVQGVDGDGNAYDSTLLAIMTHEGARFIDPVYWAAAGISTGSTTDESNHVELDC
;
A
#
# COMPACT_ATOMS: atom_id res chain seq x y z
N MET A 1 63.73 -9.31 -25.62
CA MET A 1 63.55 -8.10 -26.48
C MET A 1 62.43 -8.39 -27.47
N ALA A 2 61.66 -7.36 -27.86
CA ALA A 2 60.37 -7.37 -28.58
C ALA A 2 59.14 -7.73 -27.70
N GLY A 3 58.03 -7.01 -27.71
CA GLY A 3 57.64 -5.79 -28.42
C GLY A 3 56.27 -5.34 -27.91
N ARG A 4 56.10 -4.03 -27.67
CA ARG A 4 54.86 -3.38 -27.21
C ARG A 4 53.77 -3.47 -28.27
N GLY A 5 52.51 -3.52 -27.82
CA GLY A 5 51.35 -3.36 -28.70
C GLY A 5 50.03 -3.11 -27.98
N ARG A 6 49.97 -2.13 -27.06
CA ARG A 6 48.69 -1.62 -26.53
C ARG A 6 47.97 -0.86 -27.64
N ARG A 7 46.77 -1.29 -28.01
CA ARG A 7 45.82 -0.49 -28.81
C ARG A 7 44.53 -0.33 -28.00
N ALA A 8 44.42 0.83 -27.33
CA ALA A 8 43.18 1.30 -26.76
C ALA A 8 42.23 1.70 -27.91
N ARG A 9 41.08 1.04 -28.01
CA ARG A 9 39.99 1.46 -28.90
C ARG A 9 39.09 2.40 -28.12
N TRP A 10 39.26 3.68 -28.41
CA TRP A 10 38.29 4.73 -28.13
C TRP A 10 37.08 4.53 -29.03
N VAL A 11 35.87 4.46 -28.46
CA VAL A 11 34.62 4.59 -29.22
C VAL A 11 33.70 5.54 -28.46
N SER A 12 33.69 6.77 -28.99
CA SER A 12 32.57 7.69 -29.19
C SER A 12 31.47 7.78 -28.14
N VAL A 13 31.51 8.92 -27.44
CA VAL A 13 30.39 9.53 -26.68
C VAL A 13 29.27 9.88 -27.67
N GLY A 14 28.16 9.15 -27.61
CA GLY A 14 26.92 9.48 -28.30
C GLY A 14 25.97 10.19 -27.34
N ALA A 15 25.88 11.52 -27.44
CA ALA A 15 24.90 12.32 -26.73
C ALA A 15 23.53 12.16 -27.42
N ALA A 16 22.65 11.36 -26.82
CA ALA A 16 21.23 11.32 -27.20
C ALA A 16 20.45 12.24 -26.25
N ALA A 17 20.29 13.49 -26.67
CA ALA A 17 19.27 14.39 -26.12
C ALA A 17 17.90 13.90 -26.61
N VAL A 18 17.12 13.28 -25.72
CA VAL A 18 15.71 12.95 -25.97
C VAL A 18 14.88 13.80 -25.03
N GLY A 19 13.92 14.50 -25.62
CA GLY A 19 13.23 15.64 -25.06
C GLY A 19 12.45 15.33 -23.79
N VAL A 20 12.54 16.27 -22.86
CA VAL A 20 11.67 16.36 -21.69
C VAL A 20 10.30 16.82 -22.19
N LEU A 21 9.40 15.86 -22.43
CA LEU A 21 7.98 16.14 -22.56
C LEU A 21 7.46 16.47 -21.16
N THR A 22 7.42 17.77 -20.83
CA THR A 22 6.70 18.27 -19.67
C THR A 22 5.20 18.17 -19.96
N ALA A 23 4.64 16.98 -19.78
CA ALA A 23 3.20 16.82 -19.62
C ALA A 23 2.85 17.37 -18.24
N SER A 24 2.51 18.66 -18.18
CA SER A 24 1.81 19.25 -17.05
C SER A 24 0.37 18.78 -17.09
N CYS A 25 0.14 17.52 -16.72
CA CYS A 25 -1.18 17.05 -16.35
C CYS A 25 -1.49 17.72 -15.00
N ALA A 26 -2.52 18.55 -14.97
CA ALA A 26 -3.27 18.76 -13.73
C ALA A 26 -3.87 17.39 -13.37
N GLY A 27 -3.07 16.57 -12.69
CA GLY A 27 -3.40 15.19 -12.41
C GLY A 27 -4.35 15.16 -11.25
N ASP A 28 -5.54 14.62 -11.49
CA ASP A 28 -6.28 13.96 -10.42
C ASP A 28 -5.29 13.09 -9.64
N ALA A 29 -5.27 13.23 -8.31
CA ALA A 29 -4.37 12.42 -7.49
C ALA A 29 -4.60 10.95 -7.85
N ALA A 30 -3.55 10.27 -8.32
CA ALA A 30 -3.69 8.88 -8.70
C ALA A 30 -4.18 8.09 -7.48
N VAL A 31 -5.25 7.30 -7.65
CA VAL A 31 -5.70 6.34 -6.63
C VAL A 31 -5.23 4.94 -7.02
N PRO A 32 -4.88 4.06 -6.07
CA PRO A 32 -4.44 2.71 -6.40
C PRO A 32 -5.52 1.93 -7.17
N ALA A 33 -5.16 1.24 -8.24
CA ALA A 33 -6.09 0.34 -8.93
C ALA A 33 -6.37 -0.92 -8.10
N ALA A 34 -7.51 -1.57 -8.32
CA ALA A 34 -7.87 -2.80 -7.62
C ALA A 34 -6.81 -3.91 -7.69
N ALA A 35 -6.09 -4.02 -8.82
CA ALA A 35 -5.00 -4.97 -8.98
C ALA A 35 -3.78 -4.62 -8.11
N GLU A 36 -3.48 -3.33 -7.92
CA GLU A 36 -2.40 -2.87 -7.03
C GLU A 36 -2.77 -3.11 -5.57
N VAL A 37 -4.04 -2.90 -5.19
CA VAL A 37 -4.56 -3.22 -3.87
C VAL A 37 -4.49 -4.72 -3.57
N ALA A 38 -4.84 -5.57 -4.54
CA ALA A 38 -4.72 -7.02 -4.40
C ALA A 38 -3.26 -7.47 -4.25
N ALA A 39 -2.33 -6.86 -5.00
CA ALA A 39 -0.90 -7.12 -4.87
C ALA A 39 -0.38 -6.68 -3.48
N LEU A 40 -0.75 -5.47 -3.04
CA LEU A 40 -0.37 -4.93 -1.74
C LEU A 40 -0.92 -5.78 -0.58
N LEU A 41 -2.12 -6.35 -0.72
CA LEU A 41 -2.67 -7.31 0.25
C LEU A 41 -1.86 -8.62 0.28
N GLY A 42 -1.39 -9.07 -0.88
CA GLY A 42 -0.46 -10.20 -0.98
C GLY A 42 0.86 -9.94 -0.26
N ASP A 43 1.48 -8.78 -0.52
CA ASP A 43 2.71 -8.35 0.15
C ASP A 43 2.53 -8.24 1.67
N ALA A 44 1.40 -7.68 2.13
CA ALA A 44 1.07 -7.60 3.55
C ALA A 44 0.88 -8.97 4.18
N HIS A 45 0.29 -9.92 3.46
CA HIS A 45 0.22 -11.29 3.92
C HIS A 45 1.62 -11.89 4.03
N ASP A 46 2.47 -11.78 3.00
CA ASP A 46 3.82 -12.35 3.03
C ASP A 46 4.66 -11.79 4.19
N ALA A 47 4.52 -10.50 4.49
CA ALA A 47 5.22 -9.80 5.57
C ALA A 47 4.56 -9.93 6.97
N ARG A 48 3.42 -10.63 7.11
CA ARG A 48 2.64 -10.68 8.37
C ARG A 48 3.40 -11.13 9.62
N ALA A 49 4.49 -11.89 9.44
CA ALA A 49 5.31 -12.43 10.53
C ALA A 49 6.55 -11.57 10.83
N THR A 50 6.80 -10.52 10.04
CA THR A 50 7.97 -9.66 10.08
C THR A 50 7.49 -8.21 10.28
N PRO A 51 7.33 -7.74 11.53
CA PRO A 51 6.73 -6.43 11.83
C PRO A 51 7.34 -5.25 11.06
N ASP A 52 8.66 -5.25 10.86
CA ASP A 52 9.33 -4.18 10.12
C ASP A 52 8.95 -4.21 8.62
N GLU A 53 8.95 -5.38 7.98
CA GLU A 53 8.55 -5.52 6.56
C GLU A 53 7.06 -5.20 6.35
N LEU A 54 6.21 -5.57 7.32
CA LEU A 54 4.79 -5.24 7.26
C LEU A 54 4.57 -3.74 7.40
N CYS A 55 5.24 -3.10 8.36
CA CYS A 55 5.08 -1.67 8.59
C CYS A 55 5.73 -0.79 7.53
N ASP A 56 6.66 -1.33 6.72
CA ASP A 56 7.13 -0.68 5.49
C ASP A 56 6.03 -0.52 4.44
N LEU A 57 4.92 -1.29 4.51
CA LEU A 57 3.76 -1.15 3.62
C LEU A 57 2.74 -0.11 4.11
N ALA A 58 2.92 0.40 5.33
CA ALA A 58 2.07 1.42 5.92
C ALA A 58 2.47 2.83 5.44
N THR A 59 1.51 3.76 5.41
CA THR A 59 1.85 5.18 5.24
C THR A 59 2.54 5.76 6.48
N THR A 60 2.33 5.15 7.65
CA THR A 60 2.91 5.58 8.93
C THR A 60 3.28 4.36 9.79
N ASP A 61 4.59 4.16 10.04
CA ASP A 61 5.11 3.08 10.87
C ASP A 61 4.48 3.02 12.27
N LEU A 62 4.31 4.18 12.92
CA LEU A 62 3.74 4.27 14.28
C LEU A 62 2.31 3.69 14.37
N SER A 63 1.48 3.92 13.35
CA SER A 63 0.10 3.39 13.34
C SER A 63 0.11 1.87 13.21
N CYS A 64 0.89 1.35 12.26
CA CYS A 64 1.05 -0.09 12.06
C CYS A 64 1.54 -0.80 13.33
N ARG A 65 2.59 -0.27 13.98
CA ARG A 65 3.11 -0.86 15.23
C ARG A 65 2.10 -0.83 16.36
N SER A 66 1.30 0.23 16.47
CA SER A 66 0.22 0.32 17.45
C SER A 66 -0.83 -0.77 17.21
N SER A 67 -1.28 -0.93 15.96
CA SER A 67 -2.26 -1.95 15.58
C SER A 67 -1.73 -3.36 15.83
N LEU A 68 -0.47 -3.65 15.49
CA LEU A 68 0.19 -4.92 15.79
C LEU A 68 0.25 -5.23 17.30
N GLY A 69 0.41 -4.20 18.15
CA GLY A 69 0.46 -4.38 19.60
C GLY A 69 -0.84 -4.89 20.22
N THR A 70 -1.97 -4.72 19.52
CA THR A 70 -3.31 -5.16 19.96
C THR A 70 -3.93 -6.22 19.06
N ALA A 71 -3.31 -6.51 17.91
CA ALA A 71 -3.84 -7.48 16.96
C ALA A 71 -3.80 -8.91 17.53
N PRO A 72 -4.77 -9.77 17.17
CA PRO A 72 -4.67 -11.20 17.39
C PRO A 72 -3.44 -11.80 16.69
N ARG A 73 -3.20 -13.09 16.91
CA ARG A 73 -2.13 -13.81 16.20
C ARG A 73 -2.32 -13.65 14.68
N ALA A 74 -1.22 -13.42 13.96
CA ALA A 74 -1.27 -13.24 12.51
C ALA A 74 -1.82 -14.50 11.81
N PRO A 75 -2.62 -14.34 10.74
CA PRO A 75 -3.24 -15.45 10.02
C PRO A 75 -2.22 -16.30 9.27
N GLU A 76 -2.38 -17.63 9.25
CA GLU A 76 -1.50 -18.50 8.46
C GLU A 76 -1.87 -18.53 6.98
N VAL A 77 -3.15 -18.32 6.67
CA VAL A 77 -3.74 -18.37 5.33
C VAL A 77 -4.01 -16.95 4.84
N ALA A 78 -3.83 -16.72 3.54
CA ALA A 78 -4.09 -15.44 2.90
C ALA A 78 -5.56 -15.01 3.06
N PRO A 79 -5.84 -13.71 3.28
CA PRO A 79 -7.19 -13.18 3.29
C PRO A 79 -7.84 -13.31 1.90
N THR A 80 -9.16 -13.30 1.88
CA THR A 80 -9.93 -13.11 0.64
C THR A 80 -10.23 -11.62 0.48
N LEU A 81 -9.84 -11.04 -0.65
CA LEU A 81 -10.30 -9.71 -1.07
C LEU A 81 -11.71 -9.85 -1.65
N THR A 82 -12.72 -9.38 -0.92
CA THR A 82 -14.12 -9.50 -1.32
C THR A 82 -14.46 -8.49 -2.40
N CYS A 83 -14.02 -7.25 -2.24
CA CYS A 83 -14.34 -6.14 -3.12
C CYS A 83 -13.45 -4.92 -2.83
N THR A 84 -13.43 -4.00 -3.79
CA THR A 84 -12.75 -2.70 -3.69
C THR A 84 -13.68 -1.59 -4.16
N GLY A 85 -13.50 -0.37 -3.65
CA GLY A 85 -14.18 0.82 -4.18
C GLY A 85 -13.44 2.11 -3.88
N PRO A 86 -13.80 3.21 -4.56
CA PRO A 86 -13.14 4.49 -4.34
C PRO A 86 -13.45 5.01 -2.93
N PHE A 87 -12.48 5.71 -2.35
CA PHE A 87 -12.65 6.56 -1.18
C PHE A 87 -12.44 8.01 -1.60
N ASP A 88 -13.52 8.76 -1.70
CA ASP A 88 -13.49 10.19 -1.93
C ASP A 88 -13.29 10.89 -0.59
N ALA A 89 -12.06 11.36 -0.35
CA ALA A 89 -11.68 11.86 0.95
C ALA A 89 -12.22 13.29 1.19
N PRO A 90 -12.56 13.66 2.43
CA PRO A 90 -12.93 15.03 2.75
C PRO A 90 -11.79 16.02 2.44
N GLU A 91 -12.12 17.32 2.35
CA GLU A 91 -11.13 18.36 2.11
C GLU A 91 -9.98 18.29 3.14
N GLY A 92 -8.73 18.28 2.64
CA GLY A 92 -7.52 18.17 3.45
C GLY A 92 -7.02 16.73 3.69
N TYR A 93 -7.74 15.72 3.17
CA TYR A 93 -7.32 14.31 3.18
C TYR A 93 -6.99 13.82 1.75
N VAL A 94 -6.54 12.57 1.64
CA VAL A 94 -6.07 11.97 0.39
C VAL A 94 -7.06 10.91 -0.06
N ASP A 95 -7.49 11.00 -1.32
CA ASP A 95 -8.33 9.99 -1.96
C ASP A 95 -7.63 8.63 -2.02
N GLY A 96 -8.40 7.56 -2.06
CA GLY A 96 -7.82 6.22 -2.08
C GLY A 96 -8.76 5.15 -2.59
N THR A 97 -8.40 3.91 -2.32
CA THR A 97 -9.22 2.74 -2.63
C THR A 97 -9.42 1.92 -1.37
N LEU A 98 -10.68 1.72 -1.03
CA LEU A 98 -11.11 0.83 0.04
C LEU A 98 -11.01 -0.62 -0.44
N ALA A 99 -10.63 -1.50 0.47
CA ALA A 99 -10.55 -2.94 0.25
C ALA A 99 -11.24 -3.66 1.40
N ARG A 100 -12.31 -4.40 1.12
CA ARG A 100 -12.94 -5.27 2.12
C ARG A 100 -12.30 -6.65 2.08
N VAL A 101 -11.78 -7.09 3.21
CA VAL A 101 -11.03 -8.34 3.31
C VAL A 101 -11.59 -9.20 4.43
N GLN A 102 -11.68 -10.50 4.17
CA GLN A 102 -12.20 -11.49 5.10
C GLN A 102 -11.24 -12.65 5.25
N GLY A 103 -11.25 -13.26 6.44
CA GLY A 103 -10.49 -14.48 6.68
C GLY A 103 -10.56 -14.93 8.13
N VAL A 104 -9.58 -15.70 8.54
CA VAL A 104 -9.44 -16.23 9.91
C VAL A 104 -8.06 -15.85 10.42
N ASP A 105 -8.00 -15.24 11.60
CA ASP A 105 -6.75 -14.90 12.27
C ASP A 105 -6.01 -16.17 12.73
N GLY A 106 -4.81 -15.98 13.28
CA GLY A 106 -4.02 -17.09 13.82
C GLY A 106 -4.69 -17.75 15.02
N ASP A 107 -5.60 -17.09 15.73
CA ASP A 107 -6.29 -17.66 16.90
C ASP A 107 -7.56 -18.44 16.53
N GLY A 108 -7.91 -18.47 15.23
CA GLY A 108 -9.07 -19.18 14.71
C GLY A 108 -10.35 -18.34 14.66
N ASN A 109 -10.28 -17.04 14.94
CA ASN A 109 -11.43 -16.15 14.86
C ASN A 109 -11.57 -15.58 13.46
N ALA A 110 -12.81 -15.48 12.98
CA ALA A 110 -13.09 -14.80 11.74
C ALA A 110 -12.90 -13.28 11.90
N TYR A 111 -12.36 -12.63 10.87
CA TYR A 111 -12.36 -11.17 10.74
C TYR A 111 -13.01 -10.76 9.41
N ASP A 112 -13.60 -9.57 9.44
CA ASP A 112 -14.07 -8.81 8.28
C ASP A 112 -13.61 -7.38 8.51
N SER A 113 -12.72 -6.88 7.66
CA SER A 113 -12.10 -5.57 7.83
C SER A 113 -12.08 -4.80 6.53
N THR A 114 -12.02 -3.47 6.66
CA THR A 114 -11.89 -2.55 5.53
C THR A 114 -10.57 -1.81 5.64
N LEU A 115 -9.74 -1.90 4.61
CA LEU A 115 -8.46 -1.21 4.49
C LEU A 115 -8.58 -0.04 3.54
N LEU A 116 -7.77 1.00 3.74
CA LEU A 116 -7.62 2.11 2.81
C LEU A 116 -6.22 2.10 2.22
N ALA A 117 -6.12 1.97 0.90
CA ALA A 117 -4.90 2.15 0.15
C ALA A 117 -4.87 3.53 -0.50
N ILE A 118 -3.74 4.23 -0.42
CA ILE A 118 -3.51 5.52 -1.09
C ILE A 118 -2.25 5.45 -1.94
N MET A 119 -2.13 6.33 -2.94
CA MET A 119 -0.87 6.51 -3.64
C MET A 119 0.05 7.45 -2.88
N THR A 120 1.29 7.03 -2.72
CA THR A 120 2.39 7.85 -2.20
C THR A 120 3.43 8.08 -3.30
N HIS A 121 4.45 8.88 -3.01
CA HIS A 121 5.59 9.06 -3.92
C HIS A 121 6.42 7.77 -4.11
N GLU A 122 6.25 6.76 -3.25
CA GLU A 122 6.93 5.47 -3.31
C GLU A 122 6.06 4.36 -3.93
N GLY A 123 4.79 4.66 -4.25
CA GLY A 123 3.80 3.70 -4.73
C GLY A 123 2.59 3.57 -3.82
N ALA A 124 1.74 2.59 -4.09
CA ALA A 124 0.56 2.30 -3.29
C ALA A 124 0.95 1.80 -1.88
N ARG A 125 0.31 2.36 -0.85
CA ARG A 125 0.52 2.00 0.56
C ARG A 125 -0.82 1.88 1.26
N PHE A 126 -0.91 1.02 2.27
CA PHE A 126 -2.06 1.00 3.17
C PHE A 126 -1.90 2.07 4.23
N ILE A 127 -2.99 2.68 4.69
CA ILE A 127 -2.94 3.48 5.92
C ILE A 127 -2.51 2.59 7.09
N ASP A 128 -3.09 1.40 7.16
CA ASP A 128 -2.74 0.35 8.10
C ASP A 128 -2.80 -1.03 7.39
N PRO A 129 -1.67 -1.75 7.25
CA PRO A 129 -1.64 -3.05 6.61
C PRO A 129 -2.06 -4.21 7.52
N VAL A 130 -2.34 -3.98 8.82
CA VAL A 130 -2.67 -5.04 9.80
C VAL A 130 -4.13 -5.46 9.68
N TYR A 131 -4.45 -6.15 8.58
CA TYR A 131 -5.82 -6.43 8.18
C TYR A 131 -6.62 -7.37 9.09
N TRP A 132 -5.95 -8.14 9.96
CA TRP A 132 -6.60 -9.05 10.90
C TRP A 132 -6.89 -8.39 12.27
N ALA A 133 -6.53 -7.12 12.46
CA ALA A 133 -6.81 -6.39 13.71
C ALA A 133 -8.26 -5.89 13.84
N ALA A 134 -9.13 -6.18 12.87
CA ALA A 134 -10.54 -5.73 12.82
C ALA A 134 -10.71 -4.21 13.07
N ALA A 135 -9.79 -3.39 12.55
CA ALA A 135 -9.89 -1.94 12.64
C ALA A 135 -10.83 -1.41 11.55
N GLY A 136 -11.89 -0.70 11.96
CA GLY A 136 -12.71 0.09 11.04
C GLY A 136 -12.03 1.43 10.73
N ILE A 137 -12.14 1.90 9.49
CA ILE A 137 -11.67 3.24 9.12
C ILE A 137 -12.63 4.27 9.72
N SER A 138 -12.12 5.14 10.59
CA SER A 138 -12.86 6.29 11.10
C SER A 138 -12.54 7.52 10.27
N THR A 139 -13.56 8.24 9.79
CA THR A 139 -13.40 9.45 8.94
C THR A 139 -13.39 10.75 9.72
N GLY A 140 -13.43 10.70 11.06
CA GLY A 140 -13.14 11.86 11.91
C GLY A 140 -14.10 13.05 11.71
N SER A 141 -15.39 12.88 12.02
CA SER A 141 -16.23 14.02 12.41
C SER A 141 -17.07 13.68 13.64
N THR A 142 -16.72 14.32 14.76
CA THR A 142 -17.46 14.51 16.04
C THR A 142 -18.15 13.30 16.67
N THR A 143 -17.78 12.96 17.91
CA THR A 143 -18.59 12.45 19.07
C THR A 143 -19.91 11.68 18.91
N ASP A 144 -20.26 11.17 17.73
CA ASP A 144 -21.40 10.32 17.42
C ASP A 144 -20.86 9.01 16.86
N GLU A 145 -21.37 7.90 17.37
CA GLU A 145 -20.88 6.52 17.15
C GLU A 145 -21.15 5.97 15.73
N SER A 146 -21.13 6.80 14.67
CA SER A 146 -21.69 6.40 13.37
C SER A 146 -20.93 6.82 12.10
N ASN A 147 -19.68 7.30 12.18
CA ASN A 147 -18.91 7.69 10.97
C ASN A 147 -17.80 6.70 10.61
N HIS A 148 -18.18 5.43 10.47
CA HIS A 148 -17.38 4.41 9.80
C HIS A 148 -17.73 4.41 8.31
N VAL A 149 -16.73 4.40 7.44
CA VAL A 149 -16.96 4.15 6.02
C VAL A 149 -16.93 2.65 5.81
N GLU A 150 -18.08 2.09 5.48
CA GLU A 150 -18.24 0.69 5.10
C GLU A 150 -18.38 0.59 3.58
N LEU A 151 -17.73 -0.40 3.01
CA LEU A 151 -17.88 -0.74 1.60
C LEU A 151 -19.07 -1.68 1.44
N ASP A 152 -20.14 -1.19 0.80
CA ASP A 152 -21.31 -2.00 0.46
C ASP A 152 -20.98 -2.91 -0.74
N CYS A 153 -20.88 -4.20 -0.43
CA CYS A 153 -20.74 -5.32 -1.34
C CYS A 153 -21.85 -6.33 -0.95
#